data_AF-A0A160FK53-F1
#
_entry.id   AF-A0A160FK53-F1
#
_cell.length_a   1.000
_cell.length_b   1.000
_cell.length_c   1.000
_cell.angle_alpha   90.00
_cell.angle_beta   90.00
_cell.angle_gamma   90.00
#
_symmetry.space_group_name_H-M   'P 1'
#
loop_
_entity.id
_entity.type
_entity.pdbx_description
1 polymer ?
#
loop_
_entity_poly.entity_id
_entity_poly.type
_entity_poly.pdbx_seq_one_letter_code
_entity_poly.pdbx_strand_id
1 'polypeptide(L)'
;MGPKTPVTEGDFFRQPLREQINLKHPLVGLADLINWERLGASMSESFVSGKGRPASAPRLIAGLLYLQHAFDLSDEEVVWQWVENPYWVRRETGKV
;
A
#
# COMPACT_ATOMS: atom_id res chain seq x y z
N MET A 1 -41.30 13.93 2.15
CA MET A 1 -39.85 14.09 2.37
C MET A 1 -39.19 12.74 2.13
N GLY A 2 -38.41 12.60 1.06
CA GLY A 2 -37.72 11.34 0.74
C GLY A 2 -36.63 11.02 1.76
N PRO A 3 -36.29 9.73 1.97
CA PRO A 3 -35.24 9.35 2.91
C PRO A 3 -33.91 9.94 2.45
N LYS A 4 -33.23 10.66 3.34
CA LYS A 4 -31.88 11.17 3.07
C LYS A 4 -30.94 9.99 2.96
N THR A 5 -30.25 9.91 1.82
CA THR A 5 -29.14 8.97 1.60
C THR A 5 -28.18 9.07 2.78
N PRO A 6 -27.78 7.95 3.42
CA PRO A 6 -26.80 8.00 4.48
C PRO A 6 -25.50 8.53 3.86
N VAL A 7 -25.12 9.75 4.27
CA VAL A 7 -23.77 10.26 4.02
C VAL A 7 -22.86 9.28 4.75
N THR A 8 -22.06 8.53 3.98
CA THR A 8 -20.95 7.76 4.53
C THR A 8 -20.06 8.78 5.23
N GLU A 9 -20.11 8.80 6.56
CA GLU A 9 -19.17 9.59 7.37
C GLU A 9 -17.77 9.09 7.02
N GLY A 10 -17.14 9.78 6.07
CA GLY A 10 -15.73 9.57 5.76
C GLY A 10 -14.97 9.74 7.07
N ASP A 11 -14.01 8.84 7.29
CA ASP A 11 -13.20 8.68 8.50
C ASP A 11 -12.53 10.02 8.89
N PHE A 12 -13.29 10.92 9.54
CA PHE A 12 -13.02 12.36 9.65
C PHE A 12 -11.75 12.66 10.46
N PHE A 13 -11.31 11.67 11.22
CA PHE A 13 -10.14 11.70 12.08
C PHE A 13 -8.89 11.08 11.45
N ARG A 14 -9.00 10.47 10.26
CA ARG A 14 -7.85 9.97 9.51
C ARG A 14 -7.55 10.91 8.35
N GLN A 15 -6.58 11.78 8.55
CA GLN A 15 -5.98 12.50 7.43
C GLN A 15 -5.50 11.47 6.40
N PRO A 16 -5.98 11.53 5.15
CA PRO A 16 -5.56 10.60 4.12
C PRO A 16 -4.06 10.75 3.92
N LEU A 17 -3.36 9.62 3.74
CA LEU A 17 -1.91 9.59 3.62
C LEU A 17 -1.38 10.57 2.56
N ARG A 18 -2.16 10.79 1.50
CA ARG A 18 -1.86 11.73 0.41
C ARG A 18 -1.70 13.19 0.87
N GLU A 19 -2.35 13.57 1.96
CA GLU A 19 -2.24 14.90 2.58
C GLU A 19 -1.02 14.99 3.52
N GLN A 20 -0.48 13.85 3.95
CA GLN A 20 0.66 13.77 4.88
C GLN A 20 2.01 13.63 4.17
N ILE A 21 2.01 13.28 2.88
CA ILE A 21 3.23 13.01 2.10
C ILE A 21 3.40 14.02 0.96
N ASN A 22 4.65 14.37 0.65
CA ASN A 22 4.93 15.16 -0.54
C ASN A 22 4.73 14.30 -1.79
N LEU A 23 3.74 14.65 -2.62
CA LEU A 23 3.44 13.92 -3.86
C LEU A 23 4.56 14.00 -4.90
N LYS A 24 5.50 14.94 -4.78
CA LYS A 24 6.70 15.05 -5.64
C LYS A 24 7.84 14.14 -5.18
N HIS A 25 7.66 13.37 -4.11
CA HIS A 25 8.70 12.49 -3.61
C HIS A 25 9.03 11.39 -4.62
N PRO A 26 10.32 11.04 -4.83
CA PRO A 26 10.72 10.04 -5.82
C PRO A 26 10.01 8.67 -5.69
N LEU A 27 9.75 8.21 -4.46
CA LEU A 27 9.01 6.96 -4.23
C LEU A 27 7.54 7.03 -4.67
N VAL A 28 6.91 8.21 -4.56
CA VAL A 28 5.53 8.41 -5.04
C VAL A 28 5.52 8.38 -6.57
N GLY A 29 6.46 9.09 -7.21
CA GLY A 29 6.62 9.05 -8.66
C GLY A 29 6.92 7.65 -9.18
N LEU A 30 7.82 6.91 -8.52
CA LEU A 30 8.12 5.52 -8.85
C LEU A 30 6.88 4.64 -8.75
N ALA A 31 6.08 4.82 -7.70
CA ALA A 31 4.85 4.06 -7.51
C ALA A 31 3.81 4.33 -8.61
N ASP A 32 3.79 5.52 -9.20
CA ASP A 32 2.90 5.83 -10.33
C ASP A 32 3.41 5.26 -11.67
N LEU A 33 4.72 5.06 -11.80
CA LEU A 33 5.35 4.49 -13.01
C LEU A 33 5.22 2.96 -13.11
N ILE A 34 5.05 2.27 -11.97
CA ILE A 34 4.96 0.81 -11.93
C ILE A 34 3.55 0.36 -12.35
N ASN A 35 3.49 -0.53 -13.35
CA ASN A 35 2.24 -1.21 -13.71
C ASN A 35 1.91 -2.31 -12.69
N TRP A 36 1.20 -1.92 -11.62
CA TRP A 36 0.82 -2.82 -10.53
C TRP A 36 -0.17 -3.91 -10.93
N GLU A 37 -1.04 -3.65 -11.91
CA GLU A 37 -2.00 -4.65 -12.41
C GLU A 37 -1.27 -5.81 -13.08
N ARG A 38 -0.30 -5.49 -13.95
CA ARG A 38 0.54 -6.51 -14.60
C ARG A 38 1.36 -7.31 -13.59
N LEU A 39 1.96 -6.64 -12.62
CA LEU A 39 2.74 -7.28 -11.57
C LEU A 39 1.85 -8.15 -10.67
N GLY A 40 0.65 -7.67 -10.36
CA GLY A 40 -0.38 -8.40 -9.64
C GLY A 40 -0.81 -9.67 -10.37
N ALA A 41 -1.11 -9.57 -11.67
CA ALA A 41 -1.48 -10.70 -12.50
C ALA A 41 -0.37 -11.77 -12.55
N SER A 42 0.88 -11.37 -12.82
CA SER A 42 2.00 -12.33 -12.86
C SER A 42 2.28 -13.01 -11.53
N MET A 43 2.04 -12.32 -10.41
CA MET A 43 2.20 -12.91 -9.08
C MET A 43 1.00 -13.75 -8.67
N SER A 44 -0.22 -13.37 -9.07
CA SER A 44 -1.45 -14.06 -8.68
C SER A 44 -1.45 -15.54 -9.06
N GLU A 45 -0.83 -15.90 -10.18
CA GLU A 45 -0.68 -17.29 -10.62
C GLU A 45 0.18 -18.13 -9.66
N SER A 46 1.19 -17.53 -9.05
CA SER A 46 2.13 -18.20 -8.15
C SER A 46 1.69 -18.19 -6.68
N PHE A 47 0.79 -17.28 -6.30
CA PHE A 47 0.36 -17.07 -4.91
C PHE A 47 -1.04 -17.63 -4.59
N VAL A 48 -1.61 -18.49 -5.44
CA VAL A 48 -2.90 -19.15 -5.18
C VAL A 48 -2.75 -20.16 -4.03
N SER A 49 -3.07 -19.73 -2.81
CA SER A 49 -3.18 -20.65 -1.67
C SER A 49 -4.63 -21.09 -1.46
N GLY A 50 -4.90 -22.39 -1.60
CA GLY A 50 -6.20 -23.00 -1.32
C GLY A 50 -6.50 -23.22 0.17
N LYS A 51 -5.52 -23.02 1.06
CA LYS A 51 -5.65 -23.20 2.52
C LYS A 51 -4.71 -22.23 3.27
N GLY A 52 -5.23 -21.48 4.25
CA GLY A 52 -4.43 -20.61 5.12
C GLY A 52 -4.69 -19.11 4.92
N ARG A 53 -3.75 -18.27 5.38
CA ARG A 53 -3.86 -16.80 5.25
C ARG A 53 -3.79 -16.41 3.77
N PRO A 54 -4.69 -15.52 3.29
CA PRO A 54 -4.61 -15.03 1.92
C PRO A 54 -3.25 -14.38 1.64
N ALA A 55 -2.79 -14.50 0.40
CA ALA A 55 -1.54 -13.91 -0.02
C ALA A 55 -1.55 -12.38 0.18
N SER A 56 -0.43 -11.85 0.67
CA SER A 56 -0.19 -10.41 0.76
C SER A 56 -0.28 -9.78 -0.64
N ALA A 57 -0.71 -8.51 -0.71
CA ALA A 57 -0.80 -7.80 -1.98
C ALA A 57 0.57 -7.80 -2.69
N PRO A 58 0.66 -8.19 -3.98
CA PRO A 58 1.90 -8.19 -4.76
C PRO A 58 2.68 -6.88 -4.69
N ARG A 59 1.96 -5.74 -4.68
CA ARG A 59 2.53 -4.41 -4.50
C ARG A 59 3.23 -4.22 -3.15
N LEU A 60 2.70 -4.77 -2.07
CA LEU A 60 3.31 -4.69 -0.74
C LEU A 60 4.65 -5.45 -0.74
N ILE A 61 4.66 -6.68 -1.25
CA ILE A 61 5.87 -7.50 -1.31
C ILE A 61 6.93 -6.84 -2.21
N ALA A 62 6.54 -6.42 -3.42
CA ALA A 62 7.46 -5.74 -4.33
C ALA A 62 7.99 -4.41 -3.75
N GLY A 63 7.14 -3.66 -3.03
CA GLY A 63 7.54 -2.43 -2.36
C GLY A 63 8.55 -2.67 -1.23
N LEU A 64 8.31 -3.66 -0.37
CA LEU A 64 9.23 -4.02 0.71
C LEU A 64 10.59 -4.48 0.17
N LEU A 65 10.59 -5.36 -0.84
CA LEU A 65 11.83 -5.82 -1.49
C LEU A 65 12.60 -4.66 -2.15
N TYR A 66 11.88 -3.73 -2.78
CA TYR A 66 12.52 -2.53 -3.35
C TYR A 66 13.17 -1.68 -2.25
N LEU A 67 12.46 -1.40 -1.16
CA LEU A 67 12.96 -0.58 -0.06
C LEU A 67 14.16 -1.24 0.63
N GLN A 68 14.07 -2.55 0.86
CA GLN A 68 15.18 -3.35 1.38
C GLN A 68 16.45 -3.17 0.56
N HIS A 69 16.35 -3.34 -0.76
CA HIS A 69 17.49 -3.29 -1.65
C HIS A 69 17.99 -1.86 -1.89
N ALA A 70 17.09 -0.89 -2.03
CA ALA A 70 17.44 0.51 -2.33
C ALA A 70 18.12 1.21 -1.14
N PHE A 71 17.83 0.79 0.09
CA PHE A 71 18.36 1.38 1.32
C PHE A 71 19.36 0.47 2.06
N ASP A 72 19.72 -0.69 1.48
CA ASP A 72 20.66 -1.67 2.04
C ASP A 72 20.29 -2.10 3.48
N LEU A 73 19.03 -2.52 3.66
CA LEU A 73 18.45 -2.84 4.96
C LEU A 73 18.27 -4.35 5.14
N SER A 74 18.32 -4.80 6.39
CA SER A 74 17.85 -6.14 6.76
C SER A 74 16.33 -6.26 6.70
N ASP A 75 15.82 -7.50 6.67
CA ASP A 75 14.37 -7.77 6.68
C ASP A 75 13.69 -7.13 7.90
N GLU A 76 14.33 -7.18 9.06
CA GLU A 76 13.83 -6.60 10.30
C GLU A 76 13.82 -5.06 10.26
N GLU A 77 14.90 -4.45 9.76
CA GLU A 77 15.00 -2.98 9.65
C GLU A 77 13.98 -2.41 8.68
N VAL A 78 13.71 -3.11 7.58
CA VAL A 78 12.65 -2.71 6.63
C VAL A 78 11.29 -2.66 7.33
N VAL A 79 10.98 -3.66 8.16
CA VAL A 79 9.71 -3.70 8.89
C VAL A 79 9.61 -2.55 9.90
N TRP A 80 10.68 -2.26 10.63
CA TRP A 80 10.71 -1.12 11.56
C TRP A 80 10.51 0.20 10.83
N GLN A 81 11.28 0.44 9.78
CA GLN A 81 11.27 1.69 9.06
C GLN A 81 10.00 1.86 8.21
N TRP A 82 9.36 0.76 7.81
CA TRP A 82 8.02 0.79 7.22
C TRP A 82 6.99 1.37 8.19
N VAL A 83 7.01 1.01 9.46
CA VAL A 83 6.05 1.52 10.46
C VAL A 83 6.28 3.00 10.76
N GLU A 84 7.53 3.45 10.73
CA GLU A 84 7.91 4.82 11.09
C GLU A 84 7.83 5.81 9.92
N ASN A 85 8.00 5.36 8.68
CA ASN A 85 8.08 6.24 7.51
C ASN A 85 6.74 6.34 6.74
N PRO A 86 6.10 7.53 6.72
CA PRO A 86 4.83 7.71 6.01
C PRO A 86 4.94 7.53 4.49
N TYR A 87 6.12 7.67 3.88
CA TYR A 87 6.32 7.40 2.45
C TYR A 87 6.31 5.92 2.10
N TRP A 88 6.47 5.04 3.09
CA TRP A 88 6.58 3.59 2.90
C TRP A 88 5.24 2.92 3.17
N VAL A 89 4.52 3.37 4.20
CA VAL A 89 3.21 2.82 4.55
C VAL A 89 2.21 3.01 3.40
N ARG A 90 1.54 1.93 2.98
CA ARG A 90 0.23 2.04 2.34
C ARG A 90 -0.85 1.80 3.40
N ARG A 91 -1.51 2.87 3.85
CA ARG A 91 -2.80 2.71 4.52
C ARG A 91 -3.81 2.53 3.41
N GLU A 92 -4.34 1.32 3.29
CA GLU A 92 -5.50 1.11 2.43
C GLU A 92 -6.61 1.97 3.00
N THR A 93 -6.89 3.10 2.34
CA THR A 93 -8.15 3.80 2.51
C THR A 93 -9.23 2.75 2.33
N GLY A 94 -10.03 2.56 3.37
CA GLY A 94 -11.07 1.55 3.41
C GLY A 94 -11.81 1.53 2.09
N LYS A 95 -11.94 0.32 1.53
CA LYS A 95 -12.92 0.08 0.48
C LYS A 95 -14.27 0.57 1.00
N VAL A 96 -14.88 1.47 0.24
CA VAL A 96 -16.33 1.62 0.19
C VAL A 96 -16.89 0.38 -0.51
#